data_AF-C9SSX7-F1
#
_entry.id   AF-C9SSX7-F1
#
_cell.length_a   1.000
_cell.length_b   1.000
_cell.length_c   1.000
_cell.angle_alpha   90.00
_cell.angle_beta   90.00
_cell.angle_gamma   90.00
#
_symmetry.space_group_name_H-M   'P 1'
#
loop_
_entity.id
_entity.type
_entity.pdbx_description
1 polymer ?
#
loop_
_entity_poly.entity_id
_entity_poly.type
_entity_poly.pdbx_seq_one_letter_code
_entity_poly.pdbx_strand_id
1 'polypeptide(L)'
;MRLIIRDDADSAAAYVANYIVNRIREFGPCTERPFVMGLPTGSTPMGVYKLLVEKYKAGEVSFEHVVTFNMDEYVGIPRDHPQSYHTFMWRNLFSHIDILPSNVHILNGNAPSLEAECTAYEAAISAVGGIDLFLAGIGADGHIAFNEPGSSLASRTRVKTLAYDTVLDNARFFGDDLAAVPRCALTVGVRTVLDAAEVVAVALGARKAPALQRCIEAGVNHMWTLSALQMHPHAMVVCDEDATLELAVKTVRYFKSIEKVARERGYEQVLPAELRVHPASPTSPASSGRDSAVVVDAVQSPTVLRPQPVTPALLRANSPALDPNVRAVSPDLDLVPDRMASRIPEPALTRRLTPNPEQQMPGLRMNAVGA
;
A
#
# COMPACT_ATOMS: atom_id res chain seq x y z
N MET A 1 2.02 -10.06 -0.32
CA MET A 1 1.17 -9.69 0.84
C MET A 1 1.42 -10.65 1.99
N ARG A 2 1.50 -10.15 3.22
CA ARG A 2 1.47 -10.94 4.47
C ARG A 2 0.13 -10.75 5.17
N LEU A 3 -0.37 -11.79 5.85
CA LEU A 3 -1.52 -11.70 6.75
C LEU A 3 -1.11 -12.21 8.13
N ILE A 4 -1.13 -11.33 9.11
CA ILE A 4 -0.67 -11.57 10.47
C ILE A 4 -1.89 -11.69 11.37
N ILE A 5 -2.20 -12.93 11.77
CA ILE A 5 -3.33 -13.23 12.66
C ILE A 5 -2.80 -13.29 14.09
N ARG A 6 -3.50 -12.61 15.02
CA ARG A 6 -3.23 -12.58 16.46
C ARG A 6 -4.50 -12.95 17.21
N ASP A 7 -4.35 -13.36 18.47
CA ASP A 7 -5.45 -13.94 19.24
C ASP A 7 -6.53 -12.88 19.56
N ASP A 8 -6.12 -11.62 19.75
CA ASP A 8 -6.97 -10.49 20.13
C ASP A 8 -6.47 -9.14 19.58
N ALA A 9 -7.26 -8.09 19.83
CA ALA A 9 -6.97 -6.73 19.40
C ALA A 9 -5.70 -6.12 20.03
N ASP A 10 -5.38 -6.46 21.29
CA ASP A 10 -4.23 -5.92 22.01
C ASP A 10 -2.92 -6.54 21.50
N SER A 11 -2.90 -7.85 21.24
CA SER A 11 -1.78 -8.56 20.64
C SER A 11 -1.57 -8.21 19.16
N ALA A 12 -2.65 -7.90 18.42
CA ALA A 12 -2.57 -7.27 17.09
C ALA A 12 -1.93 -5.88 17.16
N ALA A 13 -2.40 -5.01 18.07
CA ALA A 13 -1.85 -3.66 18.26
C ALA A 13 -0.38 -3.69 18.70
N ALA A 14 -0.01 -4.59 19.61
CA ALA A 14 1.36 -4.78 20.07
C ALA A 14 2.28 -5.27 18.97
N TYR A 15 1.81 -6.15 18.07
CA TYR A 15 2.59 -6.54 16.91
C TYR A 15 2.87 -5.35 15.98
N VAL A 16 1.86 -4.52 15.68
CA VAL A 16 2.01 -3.33 14.82
C VAL A 16 2.92 -2.28 15.47
N ALA A 17 2.78 -2.02 16.77
CA ALA A 17 3.62 -1.05 17.48
C ALA A 17 5.09 -1.50 17.54
N ASN A 18 5.35 -2.78 17.82
CA ASN A 18 6.70 -3.35 17.75
C ASN A 18 7.27 -3.27 16.32
N TYR A 19 6.46 -3.56 15.30
CA TYR A 19 6.88 -3.45 13.90
C TYR A 19 7.30 -2.02 13.55
N ILE A 20 6.47 -1.02 13.85
CA ILE A 20 6.77 0.40 13.61
C ILE A 20 8.06 0.82 14.32
N VAL A 21 8.24 0.47 15.60
CA VAL A 21 9.46 0.80 16.36
C VAL A 21 10.70 0.14 15.75
N ASN A 22 10.63 -1.14 15.39
CA ASN A 22 11.73 -1.81 14.70
C ASN A 22 12.05 -1.12 13.36
N ARG A 23 11.03 -0.76 12.58
CA ARG A 23 11.19 -0.11 11.28
C ARG A 23 11.83 1.27 11.38
N ILE A 24 11.45 2.09 12.37
CA ILE A 24 12.12 3.37 12.69
C ILE A 24 13.57 3.13 13.08
N ARG A 25 13.85 2.18 14.00
CA ARG A 25 15.21 1.90 14.50
C ARG A 25 16.15 1.35 13.44
N GLU A 26 15.68 0.44 12.59
CA GLU A 26 16.44 -0.09 11.45
C GLU A 26 16.72 0.97 10.39
N PHE A 27 15.80 1.92 10.20
CA PHE A 27 16.00 3.02 9.27
C PHE A 27 17.00 4.05 9.82
N GLY A 28 17.05 4.24 11.15
CA GLY A 28 17.98 5.16 11.81
C GLY A 28 17.84 6.59 11.27
N PRO A 29 16.66 7.24 11.44
CA PRO A 29 16.40 8.54 10.84
C PRO A 29 17.27 9.64 11.47
N CYS A 30 17.61 10.63 10.64
CA CYS A 30 18.32 11.84 11.02
C CYS A 30 17.69 13.06 10.32
N THR A 31 18.15 14.27 10.62
CA THR A 31 17.66 15.52 10.01
C THR A 31 17.68 15.49 8.48
N GLU A 32 18.72 14.90 7.87
CA GLU A 32 18.90 14.81 6.42
C GLU A 32 18.13 13.64 5.78
N ARG A 33 17.71 12.66 6.59
CA ARG A 33 16.95 11.49 6.16
C ARG A 33 15.91 11.13 7.23
N PRO A 34 14.79 11.85 7.30
CA PRO A 34 13.70 11.51 8.22
C PRO A 34 13.01 10.20 7.80
N PHE A 35 12.33 9.55 8.74
CA PHE A 35 11.45 8.42 8.45
C PHE A 35 10.03 8.93 8.22
N VAL A 36 9.43 8.62 7.07
CA VAL A 36 8.14 9.19 6.65
C VAL A 36 7.00 8.19 6.86
N MET A 37 6.02 8.56 7.69
CA MET A 37 4.89 7.71 8.05
C MET A 37 3.54 8.25 7.56
N GLY A 38 2.74 7.37 6.94
CA GLY A 38 1.30 7.59 6.74
C GLY A 38 0.51 7.13 7.97
N LEU A 39 -0.40 7.95 8.49
CA LEU A 39 -1.13 7.68 9.74
C LEU A 39 -2.67 7.75 9.60
N PRO A 40 -3.42 6.77 10.15
CA PRO A 40 -4.89 6.76 10.15
C PRO A 40 -5.49 7.35 11.44
N THR A 41 -6.79 7.60 11.44
CA THR A 41 -7.56 7.96 12.65
C THR A 41 -8.55 6.84 13.02
N GLY A 42 -9.53 7.14 13.90
CA GLY A 42 -10.57 6.20 14.30
C GLY A 42 -10.15 5.26 15.43
N SER A 43 -11.02 4.28 15.75
CA SER A 43 -10.84 3.40 16.91
C SER A 43 -9.74 2.34 16.73
N THR A 44 -9.52 1.85 15.52
CA THR A 44 -8.57 0.75 15.23
C THR A 44 -7.11 1.06 15.62
N PRO A 45 -6.52 2.23 15.27
CA PRO A 45 -5.12 2.52 15.63
C PRO A 45 -4.92 2.91 17.10
N MET A 46 -5.97 3.08 17.91
CA MET A 46 -5.85 3.57 19.30
C MET A 46 -4.91 2.72 20.17
N GLY A 47 -4.99 1.39 20.07
CA GLY A 47 -4.09 0.48 20.78
C GLY A 47 -2.64 0.64 20.34
N VAL A 48 -2.41 0.83 19.03
CA VAL A 48 -1.07 1.08 18.47
C VAL A 48 -0.51 2.39 19.00
N TYR A 49 -1.28 3.49 18.97
CA TYR A 49 -0.82 4.78 19.47
C TYR A 49 -0.49 4.77 20.96
N LYS A 50 -1.32 4.13 21.78
CA LYS A 50 -1.03 3.95 23.21
C LYS A 50 0.32 3.24 23.42
N LEU A 51 0.57 2.15 22.70
CA LEU A 51 1.80 1.37 22.81
C LEU A 51 3.02 2.11 22.25
N LEU A 52 2.88 2.91 21.19
CA LEU A 52 3.96 3.79 20.69
C LEU A 52 4.34 4.86 21.72
N VAL A 53 3.36 5.46 22.41
CA VAL A 53 3.58 6.41 23.50
C VAL A 53 4.26 5.76 24.69
N GLU A 54 3.85 4.55 25.08
CA GLU A 54 4.50 3.77 26.15
C GLU A 54 5.97 3.45 25.79
N LYS A 55 6.24 3.06 24.55
CA LYS A 55 7.61 2.78 24.06
C LYS A 55 8.51 4.00 23.95
N TYR A 56 7.98 5.14 23.52
CA TYR A 56 8.69 6.41 23.58
C TYR A 56 9.07 6.76 25.03
N LYS A 57 8.12 6.68 25.97
CA LYS A 57 8.35 6.96 27.39
C LYS A 57 9.33 5.97 28.05
N ALA A 58 9.46 4.76 27.52
CA ALA A 58 10.45 3.78 27.91
C ALA A 58 11.85 3.99 27.27
N GLY A 59 12.00 4.96 26.37
CA GLY A 59 13.25 5.22 25.63
C GLY A 59 13.56 4.20 24.53
N GLU A 60 12.57 3.42 24.08
CA GLU A 60 12.77 2.42 23.01
C GLU A 60 12.80 3.02 21.60
N VAL A 61 12.24 4.23 21.42
CA VAL A 61 12.08 4.91 20.12
C VAL A 61 12.04 6.43 20.33
N SER A 62 12.45 7.19 19.31
CA SER A 62 12.27 8.65 19.20
C SER A 62 11.56 8.97 17.89
N PHE A 63 10.76 10.03 17.90
CA PHE A 63 10.02 10.59 16.77
C PHE A 63 10.54 11.97 16.34
N GLU A 64 11.65 12.46 16.89
CA GLU A 64 12.25 13.76 16.56
C GLU A 64 12.53 13.90 15.04
N HIS A 65 13.03 12.82 14.43
CA HIS A 65 13.31 12.72 12.99
C HIS A 65 12.26 11.91 12.22
N VAL A 66 11.02 11.85 12.72
CA VAL A 66 9.88 11.27 12.00
C VAL A 66 9.04 12.40 11.38
N VAL A 67 8.60 12.19 10.15
CA VAL A 67 7.64 13.05 9.43
C VAL A 67 6.36 12.26 9.23
N THR A 68 5.21 12.87 9.50
CA THR A 68 3.91 12.19 9.47
C THR A 68 2.93 12.87 8.53
N PHE A 69 2.22 12.07 7.73
CA PHE A 69 1.12 12.50 6.87
C PHE A 69 -0.14 11.73 7.28
N ASN A 70 -1.16 12.43 7.79
CA ASN A 70 -2.45 11.81 8.05
C ASN A 70 -3.22 11.53 6.76
N MET A 71 -4.09 10.52 6.81
CA MET A 71 -4.93 10.11 5.68
C MET A 71 -5.95 11.17 5.24
N ASP A 72 -6.56 11.88 6.19
CA ASP A 72 -7.80 12.63 5.96
C ASP A 72 -8.06 13.70 7.02
N GLU A 73 -8.99 14.61 6.72
CA GLU A 73 -9.63 15.55 7.65
C GLU A 73 -11.00 15.97 7.10
N TYR A 74 -11.96 16.27 7.97
CA TYR A 74 -13.29 16.73 7.55
C TYR A 74 -13.26 18.15 6.97
N VAL A 75 -14.05 18.39 5.94
CA VAL A 75 -14.20 19.73 5.34
C VAL A 75 -15.16 20.58 6.19
N GLY A 76 -14.74 21.81 6.50
CA GLY A 76 -15.55 22.80 7.22
C GLY A 76 -15.68 22.58 8.73
N ILE A 77 -14.97 21.60 9.31
CA ILE A 77 -14.92 21.42 10.77
C ILE A 77 -13.86 22.35 11.38
N PRO A 78 -14.11 23.05 12.50
CA PRO A 78 -13.06 23.82 13.18
C PRO A 78 -11.88 22.91 13.59
N ARG A 79 -10.64 23.41 13.41
CA ARG A 79 -9.39 22.65 13.66
C ARG A 79 -9.20 22.23 15.12
N ASP A 80 -9.82 22.96 16.03
CA ASP A 80 -9.89 22.75 17.48
C ASP A 80 -11.16 22.00 17.92
N HIS A 81 -12.05 21.64 16.99
CA HIS A 81 -13.26 20.88 17.30
C HIS A 81 -12.88 19.50 17.88
N PRO A 82 -13.52 19.02 18.97
CA PRO A 82 -13.15 17.76 19.64
C PRO A 82 -13.14 16.50 18.78
N GLN A 83 -13.83 16.52 17.63
CA GLN A 83 -13.93 15.44 16.64
C GLN A 83 -13.21 15.73 15.32
N SER A 84 -12.47 16.83 15.21
CA SER A 84 -11.52 17.03 14.10
C SER A 84 -10.41 15.98 14.18
N TYR A 85 -9.91 15.53 13.03
CA TYR A 85 -8.82 14.56 12.99
C TYR A 85 -7.50 15.18 13.45
N HIS A 86 -7.34 16.49 13.26
CA HIS A 86 -6.32 17.28 13.95
C HIS A 86 -6.38 17.11 15.48
N THR A 87 -7.51 17.39 16.12
CA THR A 87 -7.64 17.26 17.58
C THR A 87 -7.51 15.81 18.05
N PHE A 88 -8.01 14.84 17.27
CA PHE A 88 -7.81 13.42 17.54
C PHE A 88 -6.31 13.06 17.61
N MET A 89 -5.52 13.45 16.61
CA MET A 89 -4.11 13.08 16.54
C MET A 89 -3.26 13.75 17.63
N TRP A 90 -3.49 15.03 17.91
CA TRP A 90 -2.82 15.72 19.02
C TRP A 90 -3.19 15.13 20.38
N ARG A 91 -4.47 14.79 20.61
CA ARG A 91 -4.91 14.20 21.89
C ARG A 91 -4.35 12.79 22.12
N ASN A 92 -4.27 11.97 21.07
CA ASN A 92 -4.01 10.55 21.20
C ASN A 92 -2.55 10.14 20.93
N LEU A 93 -1.77 10.95 20.20
CA LEU A 93 -0.38 10.63 19.84
C LEU A 93 0.56 11.83 20.02
N PHE A 94 0.40 12.89 19.22
CA PHE A 94 1.46 13.88 19.02
C PHE A 94 1.82 14.70 20.27
N SER A 95 0.89 14.91 21.22
CA SER A 95 1.21 15.60 22.49
C SER A 95 1.95 14.72 23.51
N HIS A 96 2.24 13.45 23.21
CA HIS A 96 2.80 12.47 24.14
C HIS A 96 4.14 11.87 23.69
N ILE A 97 4.67 12.36 22.56
CA ILE A 97 5.94 11.95 21.95
C ILE A 97 6.77 13.19 21.58
N ASP A 98 8.04 12.99 21.23
CA ASP A 98 9.02 14.02 20.83
C ASP A 98 8.94 14.46 19.35
N ILE A 99 7.81 14.24 18.68
CA ILE A 99 7.66 14.66 17.28
C ILE A 99 7.67 16.19 17.17
N LEU A 100 8.45 16.72 16.24
CA LEU A 100 8.48 18.15 15.95
C LEU A 100 7.16 18.58 15.27
N PRO A 101 6.46 19.63 15.75
CA PRO A 101 5.20 20.07 15.13
C PRO A 101 5.32 20.49 13.66
N SER A 102 6.52 20.87 13.20
CA SER A 102 6.85 21.15 11.79
C SER A 102 6.79 19.92 10.88
N ASN A 103 6.93 18.73 11.46
CA ASN A 103 6.97 17.44 10.76
C ASN A 103 5.59 16.74 10.75
N VAL A 104 4.55 17.43 11.25
CA VAL A 104 3.17 16.92 11.31
C VAL A 104 2.34 17.54 10.19
N HIS A 105 1.95 16.71 9.22
CA HIS A 105 1.11 17.09 8.10
C HIS A 105 -0.28 16.46 8.24
N ILE A 106 -1.30 17.31 8.26
CA ILE A 106 -2.73 16.94 8.24
C ILE A 106 -3.40 17.87 7.23
N LEU A 107 -4.25 17.32 6.38
CA LEU A 107 -5.00 18.06 5.35
C LEU A 107 -5.83 19.20 5.97
N ASN A 108 -5.74 20.40 5.42
CA ASN A 108 -6.52 21.55 5.88
C ASN A 108 -7.94 21.54 5.27
N GLY A 109 -8.89 20.89 5.95
CA GLY A 109 -10.31 20.89 5.58
C GLY A 109 -11.01 22.25 5.55
N ASN A 110 -10.33 23.34 5.96
CA ASN A 110 -10.82 24.72 5.90
C ASN A 110 -10.02 25.61 4.92
N ALA A 111 -9.23 25.01 4.02
CA ALA A 111 -8.46 25.77 3.03
C ALA A 111 -9.39 26.55 2.07
N PRO A 112 -9.03 27.79 1.66
CA PRO A 112 -9.82 28.58 0.70
C PRO A 112 -10.01 27.90 -0.66
N SER A 113 -9.06 27.04 -1.06
CA SER A 113 -9.20 26.13 -2.20
C SER A 113 -8.78 24.72 -1.76
N LEU A 114 -9.77 23.84 -1.67
CA LEU A 114 -9.58 22.45 -1.26
C LEU A 114 -8.78 21.65 -2.29
N GLU A 115 -8.91 21.96 -3.58
CA GLU A 115 -8.14 21.30 -4.64
C GLU A 115 -6.66 21.71 -4.61
N ALA A 116 -6.37 22.98 -4.29
CA ALA A 116 -5.00 23.46 -4.11
C ALA A 116 -4.35 22.82 -2.88
N GLU A 117 -5.09 22.68 -1.77
CA GLU A 117 -4.66 21.95 -0.57
C GLU A 117 -4.30 20.49 -0.90
N CYS A 118 -5.19 19.75 -1.57
CA CYS A 118 -4.89 18.38 -1.99
C CYS A 118 -3.64 18.28 -2.89
N THR A 119 -3.46 19.25 -3.80
CA THR A 119 -2.28 19.31 -4.68
C THR A 119 -1.00 19.60 -3.89
N ALA A 120 -1.04 20.53 -2.93
CA ALA A 120 0.07 20.87 -2.07
C ALA A 120 0.47 19.71 -1.14
N TYR A 121 -0.50 18.93 -0.67
CA TYR A 121 -0.27 17.76 0.17
C TYR A 121 0.49 16.64 -0.57
N GLU A 122 0.10 16.36 -1.81
CA GLU A 122 0.83 15.43 -2.70
C GLU A 122 2.25 15.93 -3.01
N ALA A 123 2.42 17.23 -3.23
CA ALA A 123 3.73 17.84 -3.44
C ALA A 123 4.61 17.76 -2.18
N ALA A 124 4.05 17.92 -0.98
CA ALA A 124 4.77 17.78 0.29
C ALA A 124 5.24 16.33 0.52
N ILE A 125 4.39 15.33 0.24
CA ILE A 125 4.78 13.91 0.26
C ILE A 125 5.94 13.67 -0.72
N SER A 126 5.84 14.18 -1.95
CA SER A 126 6.91 14.02 -2.95
C SER A 126 8.21 14.75 -2.58
N ALA A 127 8.13 15.88 -1.88
CA ALA A 127 9.29 16.69 -1.49
C ALA A 127 10.16 16.01 -0.41
N VAL A 128 9.56 15.21 0.47
CA VAL A 128 10.29 14.37 1.45
C VAL A 128 10.72 13.01 0.89
N GLY A 129 10.46 12.76 -0.40
CA GLY A 129 10.85 11.53 -1.09
C GLY A 129 9.82 10.40 -1.07
N GLY A 130 8.58 10.64 -0.63
CA GLY A 130 7.53 9.61 -0.50
C GLY A 130 7.34 9.11 0.93
N ILE A 131 6.54 8.07 1.11
CA ILE A 131 6.21 7.49 2.42
C ILE A 131 6.97 6.16 2.58
N ASP A 132 7.67 5.97 3.71
CA ASP A 132 8.35 4.71 4.04
C ASP A 132 7.35 3.65 4.49
N LEU A 133 6.45 4.02 5.42
CA LEU A 133 5.46 3.10 5.99
C LEU A 133 4.11 3.80 6.14
N PHE A 134 3.10 3.30 5.43
CA PHE A 134 1.73 3.75 5.56
C PHE A 134 0.94 2.81 6.49
N LEU A 135 0.59 3.28 7.68
CA LEU A 135 -0.35 2.60 8.57
C LEU A 135 -1.78 2.92 8.13
N ALA A 136 -2.64 1.91 8.01
CA ALA A 136 -4.02 2.05 7.54
C ALA A 136 -4.99 1.24 8.40
N GLY A 137 -6.24 1.70 8.46
CA GLY A 137 -7.38 0.89 8.92
C GLY A 137 -8.22 0.40 7.73
N ILE A 138 -9.08 -0.59 7.96
CA ILE A 138 -10.11 -1.03 7.01
C ILE A 138 -11.51 -0.56 7.47
N GLY A 139 -12.32 -0.04 6.54
CA GLY A 139 -13.76 0.19 6.71
C GLY A 139 -14.57 -1.10 6.90
N ALA A 140 -15.84 -1.01 7.32
CA ALA A 140 -16.72 -2.20 7.34
C ALA A 140 -17.18 -2.63 5.93
N ASP A 141 -17.06 -1.70 4.98
CA ASP A 141 -17.22 -1.76 3.52
C ASP A 141 -15.89 -2.00 2.76
N GLY A 142 -14.79 -2.19 3.47
CA GLY A 142 -13.45 -2.33 2.86
C GLY A 142 -12.80 -1.04 2.37
N HIS A 143 -13.28 0.15 2.76
CA HIS A 143 -12.59 1.40 2.43
C HIS A 143 -11.22 1.53 3.10
N ILE A 144 -10.35 2.35 2.49
CA ILE A 144 -9.08 2.82 3.06
C ILE A 144 -9.06 4.36 3.04
N ALA A 145 -8.81 5.02 4.18
CA ALA A 145 -9.17 6.43 4.37
C ALA A 145 -10.66 6.65 3.98
N PHE A 146 -11.04 7.84 3.49
CA PHE A 146 -12.35 8.03 2.85
C PHE A 146 -12.39 7.57 1.37
N ASN A 147 -11.58 6.60 0.94
CA ASN A 147 -11.71 5.98 -0.39
C ASN A 147 -12.84 4.94 -0.38
N GLU A 148 -14.06 5.44 -0.28
CA GLU A 148 -15.32 4.67 -0.22
C GLU A 148 -15.58 3.85 -1.50
N PRO A 149 -16.46 2.83 -1.43
CA PRO A 149 -16.85 2.00 -2.56
C PRO A 149 -17.17 2.80 -3.83
N GLY A 150 -16.57 2.38 -4.94
CA GLY A 150 -16.64 3.06 -6.23
C GLY A 150 -15.46 4.01 -6.51
N SER A 151 -14.67 4.39 -5.49
CA SER A 151 -13.48 5.24 -5.66
C SER A 151 -12.43 4.59 -6.57
N SER A 152 -11.90 5.37 -7.53
CA SER A 152 -10.84 4.87 -8.43
C SER A 152 -9.63 4.35 -7.65
N LEU A 153 -9.16 3.15 -8.00
CA LEU A 153 -7.96 2.56 -7.41
C LEU A 153 -6.67 3.30 -7.82
N ALA A 154 -6.74 4.16 -8.85
CA ALA A 154 -5.68 5.07 -9.26
C ALA A 154 -5.86 6.49 -8.72
N SER A 155 -6.79 6.72 -7.78
CA SER A 155 -7.09 8.06 -7.24
C SER A 155 -5.92 8.67 -6.47
N ARG A 156 -5.79 9.99 -6.55
CA ARG A 156 -4.93 10.84 -5.70
C ARG A 156 -5.74 11.52 -4.60
N THR A 157 -5.04 12.28 -3.77
CA THR A 157 -5.60 13.15 -2.73
C THR A 157 -6.64 14.09 -3.33
N ARG A 158 -7.83 14.16 -2.71
CA ARG A 158 -8.99 14.89 -3.25
C ARG A 158 -10.05 15.20 -2.20
N VAL A 159 -10.99 16.07 -2.55
CA VAL A 159 -12.27 16.21 -1.85
C VAL A 159 -13.13 14.97 -2.11
N LYS A 160 -13.77 14.45 -1.07
CA LYS A 160 -14.72 13.33 -1.16
C LYS A 160 -15.96 13.61 -0.31
N THR A 161 -17.14 13.52 -0.93
CA THR A 161 -18.43 13.45 -0.22
C THR A 161 -18.55 12.09 0.47
N LEU A 162 -18.93 12.08 1.74
CA LEU A 162 -19.09 10.86 2.52
C LEU A 162 -20.37 10.10 2.14
N ALA A 163 -20.27 8.79 2.05
CA ALA A 163 -21.38 7.87 1.90
C ALA A 163 -22.25 7.84 3.16
N TYR A 164 -23.50 7.41 2.99
CA TYR A 164 -24.47 7.34 4.08
C TYR A 164 -23.99 6.45 5.24
N ASP A 165 -23.40 5.29 4.93
CA ASP A 165 -22.89 4.35 5.93
C ASP A 165 -21.74 4.96 6.74
N THR A 166 -20.82 5.69 6.10
CA THR A 166 -19.74 6.44 6.77
C THR A 166 -20.29 7.53 7.69
N VAL A 167 -21.35 8.24 7.26
CA VAL A 167 -22.03 9.25 8.10
C VAL A 167 -22.69 8.60 9.32
N LEU A 168 -23.32 7.43 9.13
CA LEU A 168 -23.97 6.66 10.20
C LEU A 168 -22.95 6.08 11.21
N ASP A 169 -21.85 5.49 10.72
CA ASP A 169 -20.75 4.97 11.56
C ASP A 169 -20.03 6.08 12.36
N ASN A 170 -20.06 7.32 11.87
CA ASN A 170 -19.44 8.47 12.54
C ASN A 170 -20.40 9.27 13.44
N ALA A 171 -21.72 9.15 13.28
CA ALA A 171 -22.73 9.88 14.06
C ALA A 171 -22.53 9.76 15.58
N ARG A 172 -22.12 8.58 16.07
CA ARG A 172 -21.74 8.32 17.48
C ARG A 172 -20.69 9.27 18.07
N PHE A 173 -19.87 9.90 17.24
CA PHE A 173 -18.89 10.91 17.68
C PHE A 173 -19.50 12.32 17.74
N PHE A 174 -20.59 12.56 17.02
CA PHE A 174 -21.31 13.83 16.91
C PHE A 174 -22.64 13.80 17.70
N GLY A 175 -22.70 13.03 18.80
CA GLY A 175 -23.88 12.95 19.67
C GLY A 175 -25.07 12.21 19.06
N ASP A 176 -24.81 11.26 18.16
CA ASP A 176 -25.79 10.51 17.36
C ASP A 176 -26.63 11.37 16.39
N ASP A 177 -26.22 12.62 16.15
CA ASP A 177 -26.85 13.51 15.16
C ASP A 177 -26.17 13.40 13.77
N LEU A 178 -26.90 12.82 12.82
CA LEU A 178 -26.50 12.71 11.40
C LEU A 178 -26.37 14.07 10.68
N ALA A 179 -26.97 15.14 11.20
CA ALA A 179 -26.85 16.48 10.63
C ALA A 179 -25.56 17.19 11.07
N ALA A 180 -25.03 16.86 12.25
CA ALA A 180 -23.78 17.40 12.79
C ALA A 180 -22.52 16.78 12.15
N VAL A 181 -22.63 15.60 11.50
CA VAL A 181 -21.51 14.97 10.79
C VAL A 181 -21.18 15.75 9.50
N PRO A 182 -19.92 16.19 9.29
CA PRO A 182 -19.50 16.84 8.06
C PRO A 182 -19.75 15.97 6.82
N ARG A 183 -20.30 16.56 5.75
CA ARG A 183 -20.71 15.82 4.54
C ARG A 183 -19.57 15.54 3.56
N CYS A 184 -18.44 16.20 3.72
CA CYS A 184 -17.26 16.05 2.88
C CYS A 184 -16.00 15.95 3.75
N ALA A 185 -14.98 15.30 3.22
CA ALA A 185 -13.63 15.24 3.76
C ALA A 185 -12.59 15.49 2.66
N LEU A 186 -11.39 15.92 3.06
CA LEU A 186 -10.20 15.73 2.26
C LEU A 186 -9.61 14.37 2.60
N THR A 187 -9.17 13.62 1.61
CA THR A 187 -8.59 12.28 1.79
C THR A 187 -7.47 12.05 0.81
N VAL A 188 -6.40 11.39 1.25
CA VAL A 188 -5.42 10.75 0.36
C VAL A 188 -6.10 9.76 -0.56
N GLY A 189 -5.56 9.58 -1.75
CA GLY A 189 -6.10 8.63 -2.73
C GLY A 189 -5.62 7.20 -2.50
N VAL A 190 -6.29 6.23 -3.14
CA VAL A 190 -5.85 4.83 -3.11
C VAL A 190 -4.43 4.71 -3.67
N ARG A 191 -4.11 5.44 -4.76
CA ARG A 191 -2.76 5.44 -5.32
C ARG A 191 -1.75 6.11 -4.41
N THR A 192 -2.14 7.19 -3.72
CA THR A 192 -1.29 7.88 -2.74
C THR A 192 -0.82 6.94 -1.63
N VAL A 193 -1.68 6.01 -1.17
CA VAL A 193 -1.28 4.97 -0.19
C VAL A 193 -0.43 3.88 -0.85
N LEU A 194 -0.76 3.45 -2.07
CA LEU A 194 -0.01 2.42 -2.81
C LEU A 194 1.36 2.88 -3.35
N ASP A 195 1.67 4.17 -3.24
CA ASP A 195 3.00 4.73 -3.54
C ASP A 195 3.91 4.76 -2.30
N ALA A 196 3.47 4.27 -1.15
CA ALA A 196 4.36 4.04 0.00
C ALA A 196 5.30 2.85 -0.25
N ALA A 197 6.45 2.79 0.42
CA ALA A 197 7.35 1.63 0.31
C ALA A 197 6.76 0.40 1.02
N GLU A 198 6.14 0.59 2.20
CA GLU A 198 5.40 -0.43 2.95
C GLU A 198 3.98 0.05 3.28
N VAL A 199 3.00 -0.85 3.23
CA VAL A 199 1.64 -0.57 3.73
C VAL A 199 1.23 -1.62 4.75
N VAL A 200 0.83 -1.16 5.94
CA VAL A 200 0.38 -1.98 7.07
C VAL A 200 -1.10 -1.66 7.35
N ALA A 201 -2.00 -2.52 6.91
CA ALA A 201 -3.43 -2.39 7.20
C ALA A 201 -3.82 -3.17 8.46
N VAL A 202 -4.71 -2.60 9.29
CA VAL A 202 -5.18 -3.21 10.54
C VAL A 202 -6.69 -3.45 10.50
N ALA A 203 -7.11 -4.67 10.81
CA ALA A 203 -8.50 -5.13 10.78
C ALA A 203 -8.86 -5.84 12.09
N LEU A 204 -9.72 -5.23 12.92
CA LEU A 204 -10.05 -5.76 14.25
C LEU A 204 -11.56 -5.96 14.44
N GLY A 205 -11.95 -7.10 14.99
CA GLY A 205 -13.29 -7.47 15.38
C GLY A 205 -14.17 -7.98 14.22
N ALA A 206 -15.18 -8.80 14.57
CA ALA A 206 -16.05 -9.52 13.64
C ALA A 206 -16.72 -8.63 12.57
N ARG A 207 -17.02 -7.36 12.89
CA ARG A 207 -17.58 -6.39 11.92
C ARG A 207 -16.68 -6.12 10.71
N LYS A 208 -15.39 -6.46 10.77
CA LYS A 208 -14.44 -6.29 9.66
C LYS A 208 -14.27 -7.55 8.82
N ALA A 209 -14.80 -8.70 9.27
CA ALA A 209 -14.55 -9.99 8.59
C ALA A 209 -15.09 -10.04 7.14
N PRO A 210 -16.30 -9.56 6.81
CA PRO A 210 -16.77 -9.54 5.42
C PRO A 210 -15.87 -8.70 4.51
N ALA A 211 -15.45 -7.52 4.98
CA ALA A 211 -14.53 -6.65 4.25
C ALA A 211 -13.15 -7.30 4.07
N LEU A 212 -12.61 -7.94 5.12
CA LEU A 212 -11.32 -8.61 5.07
C LEU A 212 -11.32 -9.76 4.04
N GLN A 213 -12.37 -10.60 4.03
CA GLN A 213 -12.56 -11.63 3.01
C GLN A 213 -12.56 -11.05 1.59
N ARG A 214 -13.35 -10.00 1.36
CA ARG A 214 -13.45 -9.36 0.04
C ARG A 214 -12.14 -8.71 -0.41
N CYS A 215 -11.31 -8.24 0.53
CA CYS A 215 -10.03 -7.60 0.21
C CYS A 215 -8.87 -8.60 0.03
N ILE A 216 -8.96 -9.81 0.59
CA ILE A 216 -7.87 -10.81 0.55
C ILE A 216 -8.17 -12.00 -0.38
N GLU A 217 -9.41 -12.50 -0.40
CA GLU A 217 -9.76 -13.73 -1.13
C GLU A 217 -10.47 -13.50 -2.46
N ALA A 218 -11.18 -12.38 -2.62
CA ALA A 218 -11.78 -11.97 -3.88
C ALA A 218 -10.79 -11.14 -4.74
N GLY A 219 -11.11 -10.93 -6.02
CA GLY A 219 -10.27 -10.12 -6.90
C GLY A 219 -10.32 -8.62 -6.60
N VAL A 220 -9.26 -7.91 -7.02
CA VAL A 220 -9.15 -6.44 -6.97
C VAL A 220 -10.42 -5.76 -7.51
N ASN A 221 -11.06 -4.94 -6.68
CA ASN A 221 -12.36 -4.34 -6.96
C ASN A 221 -12.51 -2.97 -6.29
N HIS A 222 -12.89 -1.94 -7.04
CA HIS A 222 -13.11 -0.58 -6.53
C HIS A 222 -14.27 -0.44 -5.54
N MET A 223 -15.14 -1.45 -5.41
CA MET A 223 -16.15 -1.52 -4.34
C MET A 223 -15.57 -1.94 -2.98
N TRP A 224 -14.33 -2.45 -2.95
CA TRP A 224 -13.61 -2.88 -1.75
C TRP A 224 -12.18 -2.35 -1.86
N THR A 225 -11.98 -1.04 -1.67
CA THR A 225 -10.77 -0.34 -2.16
C THR A 225 -9.46 -0.84 -1.54
N LEU A 226 -9.48 -1.39 -0.33
CA LEU A 226 -8.32 -2.07 0.28
C LEU A 226 -7.85 -3.29 -0.53
N SER A 227 -8.70 -3.92 -1.35
CA SER A 227 -8.31 -5.02 -2.27
C SER A 227 -7.17 -4.64 -3.22
N ALA A 228 -6.95 -3.34 -3.48
CA ALA A 228 -5.82 -2.87 -4.27
C ALA A 228 -4.44 -3.18 -3.63
N LEU A 229 -4.38 -3.47 -2.33
CA LEU A 229 -3.17 -3.98 -1.65
C LEU A 229 -2.68 -5.32 -2.22
N GLN A 230 -3.51 -6.08 -2.94
CA GLN A 230 -3.07 -7.28 -3.66
C GLN A 230 -2.02 -6.97 -4.74
N MET A 231 -2.01 -5.74 -5.27
CA MET A 231 -1.04 -5.26 -6.27
C MET A 231 0.18 -4.58 -5.64
N HIS A 232 0.18 -4.35 -4.32
CA HIS A 232 1.26 -3.67 -3.63
C HIS A 232 2.41 -4.64 -3.31
N PRO A 233 3.68 -4.32 -3.63
CA PRO A 233 4.80 -5.25 -3.47
C PRO A 233 5.01 -5.66 -2.00
N HIS A 234 4.78 -4.72 -1.07
CA HIS A 234 5.05 -4.90 0.36
C HIS A 234 3.84 -4.54 1.22
N ALA A 235 2.69 -5.15 0.92
CA ALA A 235 1.50 -5.09 1.77
C ALA A 235 1.55 -6.10 2.92
N MET A 236 1.21 -5.65 4.13
CA MET A 236 0.94 -6.46 5.30
C MET A 236 -0.46 -6.11 5.85
N VAL A 237 -1.23 -7.12 6.20
CA VAL A 237 -2.50 -6.96 6.94
C VAL A 237 -2.32 -7.62 8.30
N VAL A 238 -2.69 -6.92 9.38
CA VAL A 238 -2.66 -7.44 10.76
C VAL A 238 -4.08 -7.47 11.31
N CYS A 239 -4.50 -8.59 11.87
CA CYS A 239 -5.85 -8.78 12.36
C CYS A 239 -5.92 -9.67 13.61
N ASP A 240 -7.04 -9.55 14.34
CA ASP A 240 -7.43 -10.52 15.38
C ASP A 240 -8.13 -11.74 14.74
N GLU A 241 -8.37 -12.80 15.52
CA GLU A 241 -9.10 -14.00 15.05
C GLU A 241 -10.54 -13.64 14.62
N ASP A 242 -11.20 -12.73 15.34
CA ASP A 242 -12.57 -12.28 15.07
C ASP A 242 -12.73 -11.66 13.68
N ALA A 243 -11.76 -10.87 13.21
CA ALA A 243 -11.75 -10.35 11.84
C ALA A 243 -11.55 -11.45 10.77
N THR A 244 -11.20 -12.69 11.14
CA THR A 244 -11.00 -13.80 10.19
C THR A 244 -12.22 -14.70 10.00
N LEU A 245 -13.35 -14.45 10.68
CA LEU A 245 -14.53 -15.34 10.71
C LEU A 245 -15.11 -15.69 9.32
N GLU A 246 -14.97 -14.79 8.35
CA GLU A 246 -15.43 -14.98 6.95
C GLU A 246 -14.34 -15.52 6.01
N LEU A 247 -13.10 -15.66 6.46
CA LEU A 247 -12.00 -16.22 5.65
C LEU A 247 -12.12 -17.74 5.54
N ALA A 248 -11.71 -18.30 4.41
CA ALA A 248 -11.60 -19.74 4.28
C ALA A 248 -10.56 -20.30 5.27
N VAL A 249 -10.91 -21.41 5.94
CA VAL A 249 -10.00 -22.13 6.87
C VAL A 249 -8.65 -22.46 6.22
N LYS A 250 -8.63 -22.69 4.90
CA LYS A 250 -7.40 -22.91 4.12
C LYS A 250 -6.49 -21.67 4.11
N THR A 251 -7.06 -20.48 3.95
CA THR A 251 -6.36 -19.18 3.94
C THR A 251 -5.73 -18.88 5.29
N VAL A 252 -6.53 -19.01 6.37
CA VAL A 252 -6.06 -18.84 7.76
C VAL A 252 -4.90 -19.80 8.06
N ARG A 253 -5.03 -21.09 7.72
CA ARG A 253 -3.97 -22.08 7.92
C ARG A 253 -2.72 -21.79 7.08
N TYR A 254 -2.88 -21.32 5.85
CA TYR A 254 -1.77 -20.99 4.95
C TYR A 254 -0.91 -19.86 5.54
N PHE A 255 -1.52 -18.74 5.94
CA PHE A 255 -0.78 -17.60 6.49
C PHE A 255 -0.19 -17.88 7.88
N LYS A 256 -0.91 -18.57 8.78
CA LYS A 256 -0.35 -19.03 10.07
C LYS A 256 0.86 -19.96 9.87
N SER A 257 0.84 -20.80 8.84
CA SER A 257 1.97 -21.68 8.48
C SER A 257 3.17 -20.88 7.96
N ILE A 258 2.95 -19.91 7.06
CA ILE A 258 4.02 -19.06 6.52
C ILE A 258 4.74 -18.29 7.62
N GLU A 259 4.02 -17.58 8.48
CA GLU A 259 4.63 -16.77 9.54
C GLU A 259 5.37 -17.65 10.57
N LYS A 260 4.89 -18.87 10.83
CA LYS A 260 5.62 -19.85 11.65
C LYS A 260 6.95 -20.25 11.01
N VAL A 261 6.94 -20.67 9.74
CA VAL A 261 8.15 -21.11 9.00
C VAL A 261 9.13 -19.95 8.78
N ALA A 262 8.63 -18.75 8.51
CA ALA A 262 9.41 -17.51 8.40
C ALA A 262 10.21 -17.27 9.69
N ARG A 263 9.52 -17.27 10.84
CA ARG A 263 10.13 -17.09 12.16
C ARG A 263 11.12 -18.21 12.53
N GLU A 264 10.77 -19.48 12.27
CA GLU A 264 11.64 -20.63 12.54
C GLU A 264 12.94 -20.62 11.72
N ARG A 265 12.93 -20.00 10.54
CA ARG A 265 14.10 -19.90 9.65
C ARG A 265 14.82 -18.55 9.68
N GLY A 266 14.33 -17.59 10.46
CA GLY A 266 14.86 -16.21 10.48
C GLY A 266 14.60 -15.42 9.19
N TYR A 267 13.72 -15.89 8.30
CA TYR A 267 13.31 -15.18 7.09
C TYR A 267 12.07 -14.34 7.37
N GLU A 268 12.21 -13.23 8.10
CA GLU A 268 11.14 -12.23 8.09
C GLU A 268 11.03 -11.61 6.70
N GLN A 269 9.81 -11.57 6.14
CA GLN A 269 9.52 -10.79 4.93
C GLN A 269 9.47 -9.30 5.28
N VAL A 270 10.65 -8.77 5.58
CA VAL A 270 10.96 -7.36 5.80
C VAL A 270 11.71 -6.88 4.57
N LEU A 271 11.27 -5.75 4.01
CA LEU A 271 11.94 -5.06 2.91
C LEU A 271 13.41 -4.81 3.31
N PRO A 272 14.44 -5.20 2.53
CA PRO A 272 15.82 -4.80 2.83
C PRO A 272 15.98 -3.28 2.80
N ALA A 273 16.83 -2.72 3.67
CA ALA A 273 16.98 -1.27 3.83
C ALA A 273 17.26 -0.51 2.52
N GLU A 274 18.04 -1.13 1.63
CA GLU A 274 18.43 -0.59 0.32
C GLU A 274 17.27 -0.46 -0.68
N LEU A 275 16.23 -1.30 -0.58
CA LEU A 275 15.06 -1.29 -1.47
C LEU A 275 13.91 -0.41 -0.96
N ARG A 276 14.04 0.16 0.24
CA ARG A 276 13.06 1.09 0.84
C ARG A 276 13.20 2.51 0.30
N VAL A 277 14.34 2.83 -0.31
CA VAL A 277 14.61 4.14 -0.89
C VAL A 277 13.77 4.28 -2.16
N HIS A 278 12.73 5.12 -2.11
CA HIS A 278 12.09 5.62 -3.32
C HIS A 278 13.20 6.17 -4.24
N PRO A 279 13.27 5.76 -5.52
CA PRO A 279 14.33 6.21 -6.40
C PRO A 279 14.27 7.73 -6.46
N ALA A 280 15.33 8.38 -5.97
CA ALA A 280 15.39 9.83 -5.87
C ALA A 280 14.99 10.44 -7.22
N SER A 281 13.98 11.31 -7.21
CA SER A 281 13.62 12.10 -8.40
C SER A 281 14.91 12.68 -8.97
N PRO A 282 15.23 12.45 -10.25
CA PRO A 282 16.61 12.51 -10.74
C PRO A 282 17.22 13.87 -10.46
N THR A 283 18.07 13.91 -9.43
CA THR A 283 18.76 15.13 -9.02
C THR A 283 19.67 15.53 -10.17
N SER A 284 19.40 16.69 -10.77
CA SER A 284 20.26 17.25 -11.81
C SER A 284 21.68 17.34 -11.26
N PRO A 285 22.68 16.71 -11.90
CA PRO A 285 24.01 16.63 -11.31
C PRO A 285 24.65 18.02 -11.30
N ALA A 286 24.90 18.53 -10.10
CA ALA A 286 25.75 19.71 -9.93
C ALA A 286 27.18 19.34 -10.36
N SER A 287 27.65 19.90 -11.48
CA SER A 287 29.07 19.87 -11.82
C SER A 287 29.54 21.22 -12.37
N SER A 288 30.54 21.77 -11.67
CA SER A 288 31.65 22.61 -12.14
C SER A 288 31.50 23.34 -13.47
N GLY A 289 31.60 24.68 -13.42
CA GLY A 289 31.48 25.53 -14.60
C GLY A 289 32.52 25.30 -15.71
N ARG A 290 32.06 25.52 -16.94
CA ARG A 290 32.84 25.93 -18.12
C ARG A 290 31.98 26.89 -18.93
N ASP A 291 32.61 27.89 -19.53
CA ASP A 291 31.92 28.82 -20.42
C ASP A 291 31.36 28.11 -21.66
N SER A 292 30.04 28.18 -21.82
CA SER A 292 29.40 28.17 -23.14
C SER A 292 28.08 28.94 -23.07
N ALA A 293 28.05 30.11 -23.70
CA ALA A 293 26.82 30.87 -23.86
C ALA A 293 25.89 30.15 -24.85
N VAL A 294 24.87 29.47 -24.34
CA VAL A 294 23.78 28.94 -25.18
C VAL A 294 22.86 30.11 -25.53
N VAL A 295 22.90 30.53 -26.80
CA VAL A 295 21.94 31.50 -27.35
C VAL A 295 20.57 30.84 -27.39
N VAL A 296 19.58 31.46 -26.73
CA VAL A 296 18.20 31.02 -26.77
C VAL A 296 17.52 31.67 -27.97
N ASP A 297 17.30 30.91 -29.04
CA ASP A 297 16.49 31.36 -30.17
C ASP A 297 15.02 31.57 -29.73
N ALA A 298 14.40 32.61 -30.27
CA ALA A 298 13.11 33.10 -29.79
C ALA A 298 11.98 32.07 -29.98
N VAL A 299 11.26 31.76 -28.90
CA VAL A 299 10.09 30.89 -28.91
C VAL A 299 8.95 31.54 -29.70
N GLN A 300 8.60 30.97 -30.85
CA GLN A 300 7.37 31.33 -31.56
C GLN A 300 6.15 30.77 -30.81
N SER A 301 5.15 31.61 -30.59
CA SER A 301 3.90 31.21 -29.94
C SER A 301 3.13 30.18 -30.79
N PRO A 302 2.48 29.17 -30.18
CA PRO A 302 1.76 28.15 -30.94
C PRO A 302 0.50 28.72 -31.61
N THR A 303 0.44 28.65 -32.93
CA THR A 303 -0.74 29.04 -33.71
C THR A 303 -1.90 28.08 -33.45
N VAL A 304 -3.03 28.60 -32.99
CA VAL A 304 -4.27 27.82 -32.79
C VAL A 304 -4.84 27.38 -34.14
N LEU A 305 -4.66 26.11 -34.49
CA LEU A 305 -5.32 25.49 -35.63
C LEU A 305 -6.74 25.04 -35.25
N ARG A 306 -7.73 25.37 -36.09
CA ARG A 306 -9.13 24.94 -35.90
C ARG A 306 -9.25 23.41 -35.95
N PRO A 307 -10.19 22.80 -35.19
CA PRO A 307 -10.40 21.36 -35.23
C PRO A 307 -10.87 20.91 -36.62
N GLN A 308 -10.26 19.86 -37.16
CA GLN A 308 -10.76 19.19 -38.37
C GLN A 308 -11.83 18.15 -38.00
N PRO A 309 -12.88 17.99 -38.83
CA PRO A 309 -13.91 16.99 -38.59
C PRO A 309 -13.40 15.58 -38.91
N VAL A 310 -13.42 14.70 -37.91
CA VAL A 310 -13.14 13.26 -38.10
C VAL A 310 -14.39 12.52 -38.58
N THR A 311 -14.38 12.08 -39.84
CA THR A 311 -15.40 11.14 -40.35
C THR A 311 -15.09 9.71 -39.91
N PRO A 312 -16.04 8.98 -39.30
CA PRO A 312 -15.81 7.60 -38.85
C PRO A 312 -15.74 6.63 -40.05
N ALA A 313 -14.59 5.97 -40.22
CA ALA A 313 -14.34 5.07 -41.35
C ALA A 313 -15.04 3.69 -41.26
N LEU A 314 -15.95 3.49 -40.30
CA LEU A 314 -16.60 2.19 -40.02
C LEU A 314 -17.95 1.97 -40.73
N LEU A 315 -18.36 2.86 -41.64
CA LEU A 315 -19.62 2.74 -42.40
C LEU A 315 -19.40 2.86 -43.92
N ARG A 316 -18.58 1.98 -44.48
CA ARG A 316 -18.61 1.67 -45.92
C ARG A 316 -18.69 0.16 -46.14
N ALA A 317 -19.87 -0.30 -46.54
CA ALA A 317 -19.99 -1.57 -47.24
C ALA A 317 -19.22 -1.48 -48.58
N ASN A 318 -18.67 -2.60 -49.03
CA ASN A 318 -17.86 -2.80 -50.24
C ASN A 318 -16.37 -2.41 -50.13
N SER A 319 -15.55 -3.38 -49.72
CA SER A 319 -14.19 -3.59 -50.21
C SER A 319 -13.88 -5.11 -50.17
N PRO A 320 -13.06 -5.63 -51.12
CA PRO A 320 -12.99 -7.06 -51.41
C PRO A 320 -12.18 -7.88 -50.40
N ALA A 321 -12.26 -9.21 -50.56
CA ALA A 321 -11.77 -10.21 -49.61
C ALA A 321 -10.25 -10.14 -49.29
N LEU A 322 -9.92 -10.57 -48.08
CA LEU A 322 -8.57 -10.71 -47.53
C LEU A 322 -7.75 -11.78 -48.27
N ASP A 323 -6.52 -11.43 -48.64
CA ASP A 323 -5.49 -12.38 -49.08
C ASP A 323 -4.68 -12.86 -47.84
N PRO A 324 -4.70 -14.16 -47.48
CA PRO A 324 -4.27 -14.62 -46.15
C PRO A 324 -2.78 -15.01 -46.10
N ASN A 325 -1.85 -14.12 -46.49
CA ASN A 325 -0.41 -14.45 -46.46
C ASN A 325 0.57 -13.25 -46.28
N VAL A 326 0.40 -12.43 -45.23
CA VAL A 326 1.47 -11.54 -44.76
C VAL A 326 1.60 -11.61 -43.22
N ARG A 327 2.60 -12.34 -42.73
CA ARG A 327 3.07 -12.23 -41.35
C ARG A 327 4.07 -11.07 -41.26
N ALA A 328 3.83 -10.12 -40.36
CA ALA A 328 4.82 -9.10 -40.05
C ALA A 328 6.05 -9.74 -39.39
N VAL A 329 7.24 -9.44 -39.92
CA VAL A 329 8.52 -9.90 -39.38
C VAL A 329 8.90 -9.01 -38.20
N SER A 330 9.33 -9.62 -37.09
CA SER A 330 9.87 -8.88 -35.94
C SER A 330 11.34 -8.50 -36.19
N PRO A 331 11.82 -7.32 -35.73
CA PRO A 331 13.24 -6.98 -35.81
C PRO A 331 14.11 -7.94 -34.99
N ASP A 332 15.37 -8.10 -35.41
CA ASP A 332 16.28 -9.15 -34.94
C ASP A 332 16.72 -9.04 -33.47
N LEU A 333 17.26 -10.17 -32.99
CA LEU A 333 17.67 -10.41 -31.62
C LEU A 333 18.96 -9.68 -31.25
N ASP A 334 18.94 -8.90 -30.17
CA ASP A 334 20.13 -8.65 -29.33
C ASP A 334 19.77 -8.32 -27.86
N LEU A 335 18.74 -9.00 -27.34
CA LEU A 335 18.38 -8.98 -25.92
C LEU A 335 18.38 -10.41 -25.38
N VAL A 336 19.54 -10.87 -24.92
CA VAL A 336 19.67 -12.11 -24.14
C VAL A 336 19.21 -11.81 -22.70
N PRO A 337 18.07 -12.36 -22.23
CA PRO A 337 17.69 -12.21 -20.83
C PRO A 337 18.54 -13.18 -20.01
N ASP A 338 19.21 -12.70 -18.97
CA ASP A 338 19.99 -13.55 -18.07
C ASP A 338 19.07 -14.59 -17.40
N ARG A 339 19.15 -15.84 -17.87
CA ARG A 339 18.37 -16.96 -17.33
C ARG A 339 19.11 -17.50 -16.13
N MET A 340 18.46 -17.58 -14.96
CA MET A 340 19.00 -18.12 -13.70
C MET A 340 19.80 -19.44 -13.80
N ALA A 341 19.58 -20.25 -14.84
CA ALA A 341 20.39 -21.44 -15.15
C ALA A 341 21.89 -21.13 -15.45
N SER A 342 22.22 -19.91 -15.89
CA SER A 342 23.60 -19.42 -16.11
C SER A 342 24.45 -19.40 -14.84
N ARG A 343 23.81 -19.45 -13.67
CA ARG A 343 24.43 -19.26 -12.35
C ARG A 343 24.72 -20.56 -11.61
N ILE A 344 24.52 -21.71 -12.25
CA ILE A 344 24.82 -23.04 -11.70
C ILE A 344 26.07 -23.60 -12.41
N PRO A 345 27.20 -23.79 -11.71
CA PRO A 345 28.35 -24.51 -12.27
C PRO A 345 27.95 -25.97 -12.52
N GLU A 346 27.97 -26.43 -13.77
CA GLU A 346 27.54 -27.80 -14.13
C GLU A 346 28.45 -28.88 -13.52
N PRO A 347 27.86 -29.91 -12.88
CA PRO A 347 28.49 -31.21 -12.71
C PRO A 347 27.74 -32.26 -13.53
N ALA A 348 28.21 -32.51 -14.75
CA ALA A 348 27.98 -33.73 -15.54
C ALA A 348 26.54 -34.30 -15.61
N LEU A 349 25.61 -33.57 -16.25
CA LEU A 349 24.24 -34.06 -16.50
C LEU A 349 24.09 -34.91 -17.79
N THR A 350 24.91 -35.94 -17.94
CA THR A 350 24.68 -37.05 -18.90
C THR A 350 24.09 -38.29 -18.24
N ARG A 351 22.95 -38.12 -17.55
CA ARG A 351 22.06 -39.22 -17.15
C ARG A 351 20.60 -38.85 -17.36
N ARG A 352 19.91 -39.61 -18.21
CA ARG A 352 18.46 -39.47 -18.43
C ARG A 352 17.71 -39.80 -17.13
N LEU A 353 16.99 -38.83 -16.58
CA LEU A 353 16.03 -39.04 -15.49
C LEU A 353 14.64 -39.34 -16.05
N THR A 354 14.50 -40.53 -16.63
CA THR A 354 13.20 -41.14 -16.96
C THR A 354 13.22 -42.58 -16.44
N PRO A 355 12.41 -42.96 -15.43
CA PRO A 355 12.39 -44.33 -14.94
C PRO A 355 11.76 -45.26 -15.99
N ASN A 356 12.46 -46.35 -16.35
CA ASN A 356 11.94 -47.38 -17.25
C ASN A 356 10.88 -48.23 -16.51
N PRO A 357 9.66 -48.42 -17.05
CA PRO A 357 8.60 -49.20 -16.39
C PRO A 357 8.89 -50.71 -16.24
N GLU A 358 9.94 -51.24 -16.86
CA GLU A 358 10.19 -52.68 -16.98
C GLU A 358 11.09 -53.28 -15.87
N GLN A 359 11.51 -52.50 -14.87
CA GLN A 359 12.39 -52.97 -13.78
C GLN A 359 11.67 -53.33 -12.46
N GLN A 360 10.34 -53.47 -12.46
CA GLN A 360 9.59 -54.00 -11.32
C GLN A 360 9.11 -55.44 -11.54
N MET A 361 10.02 -56.41 -11.35
CA MET A 361 9.73 -57.84 -11.25
C MET A 361 10.62 -58.46 -10.15
N PRO A 362 10.13 -58.67 -8.92
CA PRO A 362 10.82 -59.52 -7.95
C PRO A 362 10.56 -60.99 -8.28
N GLY A 363 11.60 -61.68 -8.76
CA GLY A 363 11.54 -63.11 -9.08
C GLY A 363 11.28 -64.00 -7.85
N LEU A 364 10.48 -65.05 -8.05
CA LEU A 364 10.12 -66.04 -7.02
C LEU A 364 11.34 -66.66 -6.32
N ARG A 365 11.17 -66.93 -5.01
CA ARG A 365 11.63 -68.21 -4.43
C ARG A 365 10.50 -68.85 -3.62
N MET A 366 9.92 -69.91 -4.18
CA MET A 366 9.13 -70.88 -3.42
C MET A 366 10.07 -71.87 -2.71
N ASN A 367 9.62 -72.33 -1.53
CA ASN A 367 9.63 -73.71 -1.03
C ASN A 367 8.84 -73.66 0.30
N ALA A 368 7.66 -74.28 0.43
CA ALA A 368 7.45 -75.67 0.87
C ALA A 368 8.12 -75.94 2.24
N VAL A 369 7.48 -76.43 3.32
CA VAL A 369 6.26 -77.25 3.59
C VAL A 369 5.65 -76.73 4.93
N GLY A 370 4.37 -76.90 5.32
CA GLY A 370 3.18 -77.61 4.81
C GLY A 370 2.34 -78.21 5.97
N ALA A 371 1.32 -79.03 5.64
CA ALA A 371 0.21 -79.51 6.51
C ALA A 371 -0.92 -78.48 6.73
#